data_AF-A0A0G9KY98-F1
#
_entry.id   AF-A0A0G9KY98-F1
#
_cell.length_a   1.000
_cell.length_b   1.000
_cell.length_c   1.000
_cell.angle_alpha   90.00
_cell.angle_beta   90.00
_cell.angle_gamma   90.00
#
_symmetry.space_group_name_H-M   'P 1'
#
loop_
_entity.id
_entity.type
_entity.pdbx_description
1 polymer ?
#
loop_
_entity_poly.entity_id
_entity_poly.type
_entity_poly.pdbx_seq_one_letter_code
_entity_poly.pdbx_strand_id
1 'polypeptide(L)'
;MKEFLLKVKEDIDKTFPKGFIQNLTPENMFYRAINFLFFGWLMSMYIYIPFLVYMSNNGFFSYDFFNNGLFAVNIISLYVILFLLVFSMILTGGFGIAFACKLSGYNIPKGNKFGIILNIFIISLFILFVYDSFSFSKKTFDLISWFSFLFFVSLPISFHISLIFVGSAKHQFFSAILSFCFVLPMLFFNIFPDSTSKLTSIMFKTFSIGGDIPVKILNKIDKSEQIGKLIFLSPDNIYLSNSTEEKIILERKDSEIIFFKNK
;
A
#
# COMPACT_ATOMS: atom_id res chain seq x y z
N MET A 1 -35.37 21.72 -7.17
CA MET A 1 -34.73 21.09 -5.97
C MET A 1 -35.50 19.87 -5.47
N LYS A 2 -36.83 19.95 -5.24
CA LYS A 2 -37.65 18.80 -4.78
C LYS A 2 -37.68 17.61 -5.76
N GLU A 3 -37.83 17.86 -7.07
CA GLU A 3 -37.78 16.81 -8.11
C GLU A 3 -36.40 16.15 -8.22
N PHE A 4 -35.33 16.95 -8.10
CA PHE A 4 -33.96 16.43 -8.07
C PHE A 4 -33.75 15.47 -6.88
N LEU A 5 -34.19 15.88 -5.68
CA LEU A 5 -34.09 15.03 -4.49
C LEU A 5 -34.93 13.76 -4.59
N LEU A 6 -36.11 13.82 -5.21
CA LEU A 6 -36.95 12.64 -5.49
C LEU A 6 -36.25 11.68 -6.46
N LYS A 7 -35.67 12.20 -7.54
CA LYS A 7 -34.92 11.39 -8.51
C LYS A 7 -33.70 10.71 -7.89
N VAL A 8 -32.94 11.45 -7.08
CA VAL A 8 -31.80 10.90 -6.32
C VAL A 8 -32.26 9.79 -5.37
N LYS A 9 -33.39 9.97 -4.67
CA LYS A 9 -33.94 8.93 -3.80
C LYS A 9 -34.34 7.68 -4.58
N GLU A 10 -35.02 7.83 -5.71
CA GLU A 10 -35.39 6.69 -6.56
C GLU A 10 -34.17 5.94 -7.11
N ASP A 11 -33.12 6.65 -7.49
CA ASP A 11 -31.87 6.05 -7.96
C ASP A 11 -31.18 5.28 -6.81
N ILE A 12 -31.13 5.86 -5.60
CA ILE A 12 -30.61 5.16 -4.41
C ILE A 12 -31.42 3.89 -4.11
N ASP A 13 -32.75 3.98 -4.14
CA ASP A 13 -33.65 2.85 -3.87
C ASP A 13 -33.53 1.72 -4.91
N LYS A 14 -33.14 2.05 -6.15
CA LYS A 14 -32.86 1.07 -7.21
C LYS A 14 -31.45 0.49 -7.13
N THR A 15 -30.47 1.29 -6.71
CA THR A 15 -29.05 0.89 -6.71
C THR A 15 -28.68 0.10 -5.46
N PHE A 16 -29.20 0.46 -4.30
CA PHE A 16 -28.78 -0.12 -3.02
C PHE A 16 -29.79 -1.14 -2.47
N PRO A 17 -29.33 -2.17 -1.72
CA PRO A 17 -30.23 -3.11 -1.06
C PRO A 17 -31.17 -2.40 -0.07
N LYS A 18 -32.45 -2.81 -0.01
CA LYS A 18 -33.43 -2.25 0.96
C LYS A 18 -32.93 -2.29 2.40
N GLY A 19 -32.23 -3.35 2.79
CA GLY A 19 -31.64 -3.47 4.12
C GLY A 19 -30.49 -2.49 4.38
N PHE A 20 -29.77 -2.04 3.34
CA PHE A 20 -28.77 -0.97 3.48
C PHE A 20 -29.47 0.37 3.71
N ILE A 21 -30.52 0.66 2.94
CA ILE A 21 -31.31 1.90 3.06
C ILE A 21 -31.98 1.99 4.44
N GLN A 22 -32.52 0.89 4.95
CA GLN A 22 -33.08 0.82 6.30
C GLN A 22 -32.03 1.03 7.40
N ASN A 23 -30.75 0.73 7.12
CA ASN A 23 -29.64 0.97 8.03
C ASN A 23 -29.11 2.42 7.99
N LEU A 24 -29.60 3.29 7.10
CA LEU A 24 -29.22 4.72 7.04
C LEU A 24 -30.07 5.57 8.00
N THR A 25 -30.16 5.18 9.27
CA THR A 25 -30.73 6.04 10.31
C THR A 25 -29.76 7.18 10.65
N PRO A 26 -30.22 8.32 11.17
CA PRO A 26 -29.34 9.43 11.58
C PRO A 26 -28.23 8.99 12.54
N GLU A 27 -28.55 8.11 13.49
CA GLU A 27 -27.59 7.54 14.43
C GLU A 27 -26.53 6.69 13.73
N ASN A 28 -26.93 5.80 12.81
CA ASN A 28 -25.98 4.99 12.05
C ASN A 28 -25.11 5.84 11.11
N MET A 29 -25.67 6.91 10.52
CA MET A 29 -24.90 7.87 9.72
C MET A 29 -23.84 8.59 10.57
N PHE A 30 -24.19 8.98 11.78
CA PHE A 30 -23.26 9.60 12.73
C PHE A 30 -22.10 8.64 13.07
N TYR A 31 -22.40 7.39 13.41
CA TYR A 31 -21.34 6.39 13.66
C TYR A 31 -20.47 6.10 12.44
N ARG A 32 -21.06 6.07 11.24
CA ARG A 32 -20.30 5.93 9.99
C ARG A 32 -19.36 7.12 9.77
N ALA A 33 -19.79 8.34 10.05
CA ALA A 33 -18.96 9.53 9.95
C ALA A 33 -17.79 9.48 10.95
N ILE A 34 -18.05 9.10 12.21
CA ILE A 34 -16.99 8.89 13.21
C ILE A 34 -16.01 7.82 12.75
N ASN A 35 -16.51 6.69 12.25
CA ASN A 35 -15.66 5.61 11.74
C ASN A 35 -14.78 6.08 10.58
N PHE A 36 -15.32 6.90 9.68
CA PHE A 36 -14.56 7.47 8.57
C PHE A 36 -13.46 8.42 9.06
N LEU A 37 -13.75 9.28 10.04
CA LEU A 37 -12.75 10.16 10.65
C LEU A 37 -11.65 9.38 11.39
N PHE A 38 -12.04 8.39 12.19
CA PHE A 38 -11.13 7.49 12.89
C PHE A 38 -10.23 6.73 11.90
N PHE A 39 -10.82 6.22 10.83
CA PHE A 39 -10.08 5.53 9.77
C PHE A 39 -9.12 6.46 9.03
N GLY A 40 -9.55 7.69 8.70
CA GLY A 40 -8.69 8.70 8.09
C GLY A 40 -7.49 9.05 8.99
N TRP A 41 -7.73 9.22 10.29
CA TRP A 41 -6.66 9.42 11.27
C TRP A 41 -5.72 8.20 11.34
N LEU A 42 -6.24 6.98 11.39
CA LEU A 42 -5.43 5.77 11.40
C LEU A 42 -4.57 5.64 10.14
N MET A 43 -5.15 5.89 8.96
CA MET A 43 -4.43 5.89 7.68
C MET A 43 -3.33 6.94 7.63
N SER A 44 -3.50 8.09 8.28
CA SER A 44 -2.46 9.12 8.37
C SER A 44 -1.21 8.63 9.12
N MET A 45 -1.36 7.69 10.07
CA MET A 45 -0.22 7.07 10.78
C MET A 45 0.45 5.99 9.93
N TYR A 46 -0.31 5.30 9.08
CA TYR A 46 0.19 4.26 8.18
C TYR A 46 1.17 4.75 7.13
N ILE A 47 1.12 6.05 6.82
CA ILE A 47 2.03 6.74 5.90
C ILE A 47 3.49 6.43 6.23
N TYR A 48 3.86 6.25 7.50
CA TYR A 48 5.26 6.06 7.90
C TYR A 48 5.74 4.60 7.88
N ILE A 49 4.83 3.63 7.94
CA ILE A 49 5.18 2.21 8.12
C ILE A 49 6.09 1.67 7.00
N PRO A 50 5.80 1.87 5.70
CA PRO A 50 6.66 1.35 4.64
C PRO A 50 8.09 1.91 4.68
N PHE A 51 8.26 3.16 5.14
CA PHE A 51 9.58 3.79 5.30
C PHE A 51 10.35 3.18 6.46
N LEU A 52 9.67 2.96 7.60
CA LEU A 52 10.29 2.32 8.77
C LEU A 52 10.76 0.89 8.44
N VAL A 53 9.93 0.13 7.73
CA VAL A 53 10.33 -1.22 7.28
C VAL A 53 11.50 -1.15 6.30
N TYR A 54 11.48 -0.22 5.34
CA TYR A 54 12.60 -0.03 4.42
C TYR A 54 13.91 0.33 5.13
N MET A 55 13.86 1.30 6.04
CA MET A 55 14.98 1.74 6.87
C MET A 55 15.53 0.61 7.72
N SER A 56 14.66 -0.17 8.37
CA SER A 56 15.03 -1.37 9.13
C SER A 56 15.70 -2.42 8.25
N ASN A 57 15.14 -2.71 7.08
CA ASN A 57 15.68 -3.72 6.16
C ASN A 57 17.05 -3.33 5.59
N ASN A 58 17.26 -2.04 5.40
CA ASN A 58 18.53 -1.47 4.96
C ASN A 58 19.40 -1.02 6.14
N GLY A 59 19.03 -1.38 7.38
CA GLY A 59 19.72 -1.04 8.65
C GLY A 59 20.29 0.38 8.73
N PHE A 60 19.46 1.38 8.47
CA PHE A 60 19.73 2.79 8.74
C PHE A 60 18.46 3.46 9.29
N PHE A 61 18.58 4.67 9.82
CA PHE A 61 17.42 5.49 10.17
C PHE A 61 17.71 6.96 9.86
N SER A 62 16.80 7.65 9.17
CA SER A 62 16.96 9.05 8.76
C SER A 62 15.99 9.93 9.53
N TYR A 63 16.49 10.65 10.54
CA TYR A 63 15.71 11.58 11.35
C TYR A 63 15.31 12.83 10.56
N ASP A 64 16.21 13.33 9.71
CA ASP A 64 16.02 14.49 8.86
C ASP A 64 14.94 14.27 7.80
N PHE A 65 14.75 13.03 7.33
CA PHE A 65 13.65 12.71 6.43
C PHE A 65 12.27 12.91 7.07
N PHE A 66 12.08 12.52 8.32
CA PHE A 66 10.79 12.71 9.00
C PHE A 66 10.57 14.15 9.49
N ASN A 67 11.64 14.85 9.87
CA ASN A 67 11.55 16.24 10.33
C ASN A 67 11.43 17.25 9.17
N ASN A 68 12.32 17.13 8.18
CA ASN A 68 12.47 18.12 7.09
C ASN A 68 11.90 17.61 5.75
N GLY A 69 11.74 16.30 5.59
CA GLY A 69 11.26 15.65 4.36
C GLY A 69 9.75 15.37 4.31
N LEU A 70 8.95 15.95 5.22
CA LEU A 70 7.52 15.63 5.38
C LEU A 70 6.70 15.77 4.09
N PHE A 71 7.04 16.74 3.23
CA PHE A 71 6.41 16.88 1.91
C PHE A 71 6.67 15.66 1.00
N ALA A 72 7.91 15.18 0.94
CA ALA A 72 8.28 14.00 0.16
C ALA A 72 7.64 12.73 0.72
N VAL A 73 7.62 12.58 2.06
CA VAL A 73 6.90 11.51 2.75
C VAL A 73 5.44 11.47 2.27
N ASN A 74 4.73 12.59 2.35
CA ASN A 74 3.32 12.66 1.99
C ASN A 74 3.06 12.28 0.54
N ILE A 75 3.87 12.77 -0.41
CA ILE A 75 3.73 12.41 -1.83
C ILE A 75 3.98 10.92 -2.03
N ILE A 76 5.09 10.39 -1.54
CA ILE A 76 5.46 8.98 -1.76
C ILE A 76 4.41 8.07 -1.12
N SER A 77 3.97 8.37 0.10
CA SER A 77 2.93 7.61 0.78
C SER A 77 1.60 7.66 0.05
N LEU A 78 1.23 8.81 -0.54
CA LEU A 78 0.04 8.89 -1.37
C LEU A 78 0.13 7.93 -2.56
N TYR A 79 1.28 7.86 -3.24
CA TYR A 79 1.50 6.89 -4.32
C TYR A 79 1.42 5.44 -3.83
N VAL A 80 2.03 5.11 -2.69
CA VAL A 80 1.94 3.77 -2.08
C VAL A 80 0.50 3.41 -1.75
N ILE A 81 -0.24 4.32 -1.11
CA ILE A 81 -1.64 4.10 -0.73
C ILE A 81 -2.50 3.91 -1.96
N LEU A 82 -2.39 4.79 -2.97
CA LEU A 82 -3.13 4.66 -4.22
C LEU A 82 -2.81 3.35 -4.95
N PHE A 83 -1.54 2.97 -4.99
CA PHE A 83 -1.09 1.70 -5.55
C PHE A 83 -1.75 0.53 -4.82
N LEU A 84 -1.64 0.47 -3.49
CA LEU A 84 -2.22 -0.60 -2.69
C LEU A 84 -3.74 -0.64 -2.81
N LEU A 85 -4.43 0.51 -2.84
CA LEU A 85 -5.88 0.59 -3.04
C LEU A 85 -6.30 0.02 -4.39
N VAL A 86 -5.66 0.46 -5.48
CA VAL A 86 -5.97 -0.01 -6.84
C VAL A 86 -5.71 -1.51 -6.94
N PHE A 87 -4.56 -1.99 -6.47
CA PHE A 87 -4.26 -3.42 -6.45
C PHE A 87 -5.23 -4.22 -5.59
N SER A 88 -5.68 -3.66 -4.46
CA SER A 88 -6.68 -4.31 -3.60
C SER A 88 -8.00 -4.53 -4.33
N MET A 89 -8.46 -3.54 -5.08
CA MET A 89 -9.69 -3.65 -5.86
C MET A 89 -9.54 -4.67 -7.00
N ILE A 90 -8.38 -4.70 -7.68
CA ILE A 90 -8.11 -5.61 -8.79
C ILE A 90 -7.96 -7.07 -8.30
N LEU A 91 -7.19 -7.30 -7.23
CA LEU A 91 -6.81 -8.64 -6.79
C LEU A 91 -7.89 -9.31 -5.94
N THR A 92 -8.56 -8.55 -5.07
CA THR A 92 -9.46 -9.12 -4.05
C THR A 92 -10.77 -8.36 -3.86
N GLY A 93 -11.02 -7.30 -4.63
CA GLY A 93 -12.23 -6.47 -4.51
C GLY A 93 -13.54 -7.25 -4.64
N GLY A 94 -13.61 -8.21 -5.57
CA GLY A 94 -14.78 -9.08 -5.73
C GLY A 94 -15.02 -9.94 -4.50
N PHE A 95 -13.96 -10.54 -3.93
CA PHE A 95 -14.05 -11.28 -2.67
C PHE A 95 -14.45 -10.40 -1.49
N GLY A 96 -13.93 -9.18 -1.42
CA GLY A 96 -14.29 -8.23 -0.36
C GLY A 96 -15.77 -7.90 -0.36
N ILE A 97 -16.35 -7.64 -1.53
CA ILE A 97 -17.78 -7.34 -1.62
C ILE A 97 -18.61 -8.59 -1.32
N ALA A 98 -18.21 -9.76 -1.83
CA ALA A 98 -18.88 -11.02 -1.52
C ALA A 98 -18.91 -11.29 -0.01
N PHE A 99 -17.78 -11.08 0.67
CA PHE A 99 -17.66 -11.22 2.11
C PHE A 99 -18.53 -10.21 2.86
N ALA A 100 -18.47 -8.93 2.49
CA ALA A 100 -19.26 -7.88 3.13
C ALA A 100 -20.78 -8.10 2.95
N CYS A 101 -21.21 -8.53 1.76
CA CYS A 101 -22.60 -8.89 1.48
C CYS A 101 -23.05 -10.08 2.35
N LYS A 102 -22.23 -11.14 2.44
CA LYS A 102 -22.53 -12.32 3.28
C LYS A 102 -22.67 -11.93 4.75
N LEU A 103 -21.75 -11.14 5.28
CA LEU A 103 -21.78 -10.68 6.67
C LEU A 103 -22.99 -9.81 6.98
N SER A 104 -23.48 -9.07 5.98
CA SER A 104 -24.60 -8.14 6.12
C SER A 104 -25.95 -8.76 5.73
N GLY A 105 -25.98 -10.04 5.34
CA GLY A 105 -27.19 -10.74 4.92
C GLY A 105 -27.77 -10.26 3.57
N TYR A 106 -26.95 -9.68 2.69
CA TYR A 106 -27.39 -9.18 1.39
C TYR A 106 -26.97 -10.09 0.25
N ASN A 107 -27.77 -10.07 -0.83
CA ASN A 107 -27.40 -10.72 -2.08
C ASN A 107 -26.26 -9.96 -2.78
N ILE A 108 -25.34 -10.72 -3.37
CA ILE A 108 -24.23 -10.16 -4.14
C ILE A 108 -24.79 -9.48 -5.40
N PRO A 109 -24.48 -8.19 -5.65
CA PRO A 109 -24.90 -7.49 -6.86
C PRO A 109 -24.43 -8.21 -8.13
N LYS A 110 -25.24 -8.21 -9.19
CA LYS A 110 -24.94 -8.93 -10.45
C LYS A 110 -23.57 -8.55 -11.03
N GLY A 111 -23.22 -7.26 -11.03
CA GLY A 111 -21.93 -6.77 -11.51
C GLY A 111 -20.73 -7.29 -10.71
N ASN A 112 -20.89 -7.54 -9.41
CA ASN A 112 -19.81 -8.03 -8.56
C ASN A 112 -19.49 -9.52 -8.77
N LYS A 113 -20.42 -10.29 -9.37
CA LYS A 113 -20.12 -11.67 -9.79
C LYS A 113 -18.98 -11.71 -10.79
N PHE A 114 -18.91 -10.73 -11.71
CA PHE A 114 -17.81 -10.60 -12.64
C PHE A 114 -16.48 -10.31 -11.91
N GLY A 115 -16.49 -9.43 -10.90
CA GLY A 115 -15.31 -9.17 -10.07
C GLY A 115 -14.79 -10.40 -9.35
N ILE A 116 -15.67 -11.25 -8.80
CA ILE A 116 -15.29 -12.53 -8.17
C ILE A 116 -14.66 -13.47 -9.20
N ILE A 117 -15.26 -13.61 -10.39
CA ILE A 117 -14.72 -14.44 -11.48
C ILE A 117 -13.35 -13.93 -11.92
N LEU A 118 -13.18 -12.62 -12.04
CA LEU A 118 -11.90 -11.99 -12.38
C LEU A 118 -10.84 -12.29 -11.32
N ASN A 119 -11.17 -12.20 -10.02
CA ASN A 119 -10.22 -12.53 -8.95
C ASN A 119 -9.81 -14.02 -8.99
N ILE A 120 -10.77 -14.93 -9.19
CA ILE A 120 -10.49 -16.37 -9.36
C ILE A 120 -9.60 -16.59 -10.59
N PHE A 121 -9.90 -15.93 -11.71
CA PHE A 121 -9.11 -16.03 -12.94
C PHE A 121 -7.66 -15.55 -12.73
N ILE A 122 -7.44 -14.43 -12.03
CA ILE A 122 -6.09 -13.94 -11.70
C ILE A 122 -5.34 -14.95 -10.84
N ILE A 123 -5.98 -15.53 -9.81
CA ILE A 123 -5.37 -16.56 -8.97
C ILE A 123 -5.02 -17.80 -9.80
N SER A 124 -5.93 -18.26 -10.66
CA SER A 124 -5.70 -19.42 -11.52
C SER A 124 -4.56 -19.18 -12.51
N LEU A 125 -4.50 -18.01 -13.16
CA LEU A 125 -3.39 -17.63 -14.02
C LEU A 125 -2.07 -17.62 -13.26
N PHE A 126 -2.06 -17.10 -12.04
CA PHE A 126 -0.87 -17.07 -11.20
C PHE A 126 -0.41 -18.49 -10.83
N ILE A 127 -1.33 -19.37 -10.45
CA ILE A 127 -1.03 -20.78 -10.14
C ILE A 127 -0.46 -21.49 -11.37
N LEU A 128 -1.07 -21.30 -12.55
CA LEU A 128 -0.57 -21.87 -13.81
C LEU A 128 0.83 -21.35 -14.17
N PHE A 129 1.08 -20.06 -13.99
CA PHE A 129 2.38 -19.45 -14.23
C PHE A 129 3.46 -20.03 -13.30
N VAL A 130 3.14 -20.20 -12.02
CA VAL A 130 4.06 -20.83 -11.05
C VAL A 130 4.30 -22.29 -11.39
N TYR A 131 3.26 -23.03 -11.79
CA TYR A 131 3.37 -24.43 -12.17
C TYR A 131 4.26 -24.62 -13.40
N ASP A 132 4.08 -23.82 -14.46
CA ASP A 132 4.89 -23.92 -15.70
C ASP A 132 6.37 -23.60 -15.45
N SER A 133 6.65 -22.71 -14.48
CA SER A 133 8.00 -22.36 -14.04
C SER A 133 8.66 -23.43 -13.14
N PHE A 134 8.39 -24.75 -13.30
CA PHE A 134 8.77 -25.90 -12.44
C PHE A 134 10.24 -25.95 -11.90
N SER A 135 11.13 -25.09 -12.39
CA SER A 135 12.37 -24.70 -11.74
C SER A 135 12.11 -23.74 -10.56
N PHE A 136 12.26 -24.23 -9.33
CA PHE A 136 12.33 -23.41 -8.11
C PHE A 136 13.61 -22.54 -8.09
N SER A 137 13.72 -21.63 -9.06
CA SER A 137 14.76 -20.62 -9.10
C SER A 137 14.50 -19.54 -8.05
N LYS A 138 15.57 -18.86 -7.61
CA LYS A 138 15.47 -17.67 -6.73
C LYS A 138 14.50 -16.63 -7.30
N LYS A 139 14.52 -16.42 -8.63
CA LYS A 139 13.65 -15.48 -9.33
C LYS A 139 12.17 -15.86 -9.22
N THR A 140 11.85 -17.15 -9.33
CA THR A 140 10.48 -17.66 -9.19
C THR A 140 9.99 -17.48 -7.75
N PHE A 141 10.84 -17.75 -6.75
CA PHE A 141 10.53 -17.51 -5.34
C PHE A 141 10.27 -16.03 -5.04
N ASP A 142 11.11 -15.12 -5.55
CA ASP A 142 10.93 -13.68 -5.37
C ASP A 142 9.61 -13.18 -5.98
N LEU A 143 9.22 -13.73 -7.13
CA LEU A 143 7.96 -13.41 -7.79
C LEU A 143 6.77 -13.94 -6.98
N ILE A 144 6.86 -15.17 -6.44
CA ILE A 144 5.83 -15.75 -5.57
C ILE A 144 5.66 -14.91 -4.30
N SER A 145 6.76 -14.60 -3.61
CA SER A 145 6.75 -13.77 -2.41
C SER A 145 6.13 -12.40 -2.68
N TRP A 146 6.47 -11.78 -3.81
CA TRP A 146 5.91 -10.49 -4.22
C TRP A 146 4.40 -10.56 -4.49
N PHE A 147 3.93 -11.57 -5.22
CA PHE A 147 2.50 -11.75 -5.48
C PHE A 147 1.73 -12.06 -4.19
N SER A 148 2.24 -12.96 -3.35
CA SER A 148 1.65 -13.28 -2.05
C SER A 148 1.55 -12.05 -1.16
N PHE A 149 2.60 -11.24 -1.09
CA PHE A 149 2.58 -9.96 -0.39
C PHE A 149 1.42 -9.06 -0.88
N LEU A 150 1.36 -8.80 -2.19
CA LEU A 150 0.30 -7.95 -2.76
C LEU A 150 -1.09 -8.53 -2.50
N PHE A 151 -1.27 -9.84 -2.65
CA PHE A 151 -2.55 -10.51 -2.43
C PHE A 151 -3.00 -10.44 -0.97
N PHE A 152 -2.12 -10.78 -0.02
CA PHE A 152 -2.46 -10.81 1.40
C PHE A 152 -2.64 -9.41 2.01
N VAL A 153 -1.90 -8.40 1.54
CA VAL A 153 -2.13 -7.00 1.91
C VAL A 153 -3.42 -6.47 1.29
N SER A 154 -3.76 -6.93 0.09
CA SER A 154 -4.98 -6.52 -0.61
C SER A 154 -6.27 -6.97 0.09
N LEU A 155 -6.28 -8.17 0.69
CA LEU A 155 -7.46 -8.73 1.38
C LEU A 155 -8.02 -7.82 2.50
N PRO A 156 -7.26 -7.44 3.55
CA PRO A 156 -7.78 -6.62 4.65
C PRO A 156 -8.24 -5.24 4.18
N ILE A 157 -7.58 -4.67 3.16
CA ILE A 157 -7.95 -3.38 2.56
C ILE A 157 -9.27 -3.50 1.82
N SER A 158 -9.40 -4.45 0.88
CA SER A 158 -10.61 -4.62 0.08
C SER A 158 -11.81 -5.04 0.94
N PHE A 159 -11.60 -5.87 1.97
CA PHE A 159 -12.63 -6.27 2.92
C PHE A 159 -13.14 -5.07 3.71
N HIS A 160 -12.25 -4.22 4.21
CA HIS A 160 -12.64 -3.03 4.95
C HIS A 160 -13.40 -2.04 4.07
N ILE A 161 -12.89 -1.74 2.86
CA ILE A 161 -13.57 -0.87 1.89
C ILE A 161 -14.97 -1.39 1.58
N SER A 162 -15.11 -2.69 1.34
CA SER A 162 -16.40 -3.31 1.07
C SER A 162 -17.37 -3.19 2.25
N LEU A 163 -16.88 -3.29 3.48
CA LEU A 163 -17.68 -3.08 4.69
C LEU A 163 -18.07 -1.62 4.92
N ILE A 164 -17.26 -0.64 4.46
CA ILE A 164 -17.67 0.77 4.47
C ILE A 164 -18.94 0.95 3.62
N PHE A 165 -18.96 0.36 2.42
CA PHE A 165 -20.09 0.47 1.50
C PHE A 165 -21.31 -0.33 1.92
N VAL A 166 -21.14 -1.56 2.41
CA VAL A 166 -22.24 -2.51 2.56
C VAL A 166 -22.46 -2.95 4.01
N GLY A 167 -21.42 -2.94 4.83
CA GLY A 167 -21.46 -3.38 6.22
C GLY A 167 -22.16 -2.41 7.17
N SER A 168 -22.61 -2.91 8.32
CA SER A 168 -23.07 -2.08 9.45
C SER A 168 -21.90 -1.34 10.11
N ALA A 169 -22.17 -0.25 10.83
CA ALA A 169 -21.14 0.52 11.55
C ALA A 169 -20.28 -0.32 12.51
N LYS A 170 -20.86 -1.30 13.20
CA LYS A 170 -20.12 -2.24 14.09
C LYS A 170 -19.04 -3.02 13.33
N HIS A 171 -19.40 -3.60 12.19
CA HIS A 171 -18.48 -4.36 11.35
C HIS A 171 -17.41 -3.48 10.69
N GLN A 172 -17.73 -2.22 10.37
CA GLN A 172 -16.75 -1.25 9.88
C GLN A 172 -15.68 -0.96 10.93
N PHE A 173 -16.10 -0.64 12.16
CA PHE A 173 -15.17 -0.36 13.24
C PHE A 173 -14.31 -1.58 13.59
N PHE A 174 -14.93 -2.75 13.69
CA PHE A 174 -14.20 -4.00 13.94
C PHE A 174 -13.19 -4.32 12.83
N SER A 175 -13.59 -4.16 11.56
CA SER A 175 -12.66 -4.37 10.45
C SER A 175 -11.56 -3.32 10.38
N ALA A 176 -11.82 -2.06 10.76
CA ALA A 176 -10.77 -1.04 10.84
C ALA A 176 -9.69 -1.47 11.85
N ILE A 177 -10.10 -1.85 13.07
CA ILE A 177 -9.16 -2.30 14.11
C ILE A 177 -8.45 -3.58 13.67
N LEU A 178 -9.18 -4.60 13.23
CA LEU A 178 -8.56 -5.88 12.86
C LEU A 178 -7.58 -5.71 11.69
N SER A 179 -8.01 -5.05 10.60
CA SER A 179 -7.18 -4.86 9.41
C SER A 179 -6.00 -3.93 9.67
N PHE A 180 -6.23 -2.78 10.29
CA PHE A 180 -5.27 -1.68 10.38
C PHE A 180 -4.65 -1.50 11.77
N CYS A 181 -4.92 -2.35 12.76
CA CYS A 181 -4.12 -2.38 13.98
C CYS A 181 -3.37 -3.70 14.13
N PHE A 182 -3.85 -4.78 13.50
CA PHE A 182 -3.29 -6.12 13.68
C PHE A 182 -2.80 -6.76 12.39
N VAL A 183 -3.66 -6.94 11.38
CA VAL A 183 -3.33 -7.72 10.18
C VAL A 183 -2.28 -7.03 9.32
N LEU A 184 -2.48 -5.77 8.94
CA LEU A 184 -1.54 -5.04 8.09
C LEU A 184 -0.17 -4.82 8.75
N PRO A 185 -0.05 -4.42 10.04
CA PRO A 185 1.25 -4.32 10.68
C PRO A 185 1.94 -5.67 10.77
N MET A 186 1.20 -6.75 11.06
CA MET A 186 1.77 -8.10 11.05
C MET A 186 2.30 -8.48 9.67
N LEU A 187 1.57 -8.18 8.60
CA LEU A 187 2.01 -8.42 7.23
C LEU A 187 3.25 -7.60 6.87
N PHE A 188 3.29 -6.31 7.21
CA PHE A 188 4.38 -5.42 6.85
C PHE A 188 5.67 -5.65 7.65
N PHE A 189 5.57 -5.84 8.96
CA PHE A 189 6.75 -5.96 9.83
C PHE A 189 7.24 -7.40 9.99
N ASN A 190 6.36 -8.40 9.97
CA ASN A 190 6.73 -9.77 10.36
C ASN A 190 6.68 -10.78 9.22
N ILE A 191 5.63 -10.75 8.38
CA ILE A 191 5.43 -11.80 7.36
C ILE A 191 6.14 -11.45 6.05
N PHE A 192 6.05 -10.18 5.62
CA PHE A 192 6.59 -9.72 4.33
C PHE A 192 7.46 -8.44 4.47
N PRO A 193 8.45 -8.39 5.37
CA PRO A 193 9.30 -7.21 5.52
C PRO A 193 10.10 -6.90 4.26
N ASP A 194 10.68 -7.92 3.59
CA ASP A 194 11.45 -7.75 2.36
C ASP A 194 10.60 -7.19 1.21
N SER A 195 9.38 -7.71 1.03
CA SER A 195 8.46 -7.20 0.01
C SER A 195 7.98 -5.79 0.36
N THR A 196 7.73 -5.49 1.63
CA THR A 196 7.37 -4.12 2.05
C THR A 196 8.52 -3.14 1.77
N SER A 197 9.75 -3.53 2.10
CA SER A 197 10.96 -2.77 1.76
C SER A 197 11.10 -2.60 0.24
N LYS A 198 10.88 -3.66 -0.55
CA LYS A 198 10.90 -3.62 -2.01
C LYS A 198 9.86 -2.66 -2.58
N LEU A 199 8.66 -2.58 -2.00
CA LEU A 199 7.64 -1.62 -2.40
C LEU A 199 8.14 -0.17 -2.24
N THR A 200 8.69 0.16 -1.07
CA THR A 200 9.30 1.47 -0.81
C THR A 200 10.49 1.74 -1.73
N SER A 201 11.34 0.73 -1.98
CA SER A 201 12.48 0.81 -2.91
C SER A 201 12.02 1.16 -4.33
N ILE A 202 10.94 0.53 -4.84
CA ILE A 202 10.38 0.86 -6.17
C ILE A 202 9.90 2.31 -6.21
N MET A 203 9.27 2.80 -5.14
CA MET A 203 8.85 4.21 -5.08
C MET A 203 10.05 5.15 -5.05
N PHE A 204 11.07 4.87 -4.23
CA PHE A 204 12.30 5.66 -4.19
C PHE A 204 13.03 5.70 -5.53
N LYS A 205 13.08 4.56 -6.23
CA LYS A 205 13.58 4.48 -7.61
C LYS A 205 12.83 5.42 -8.53
N THR A 206 11.50 5.39 -8.46
CA THR A 206 10.61 6.21 -9.30
C THR A 206 10.87 7.71 -9.11
N PHE A 207 11.15 8.14 -7.88
CA PHE A 207 11.48 9.53 -7.57
C PHE A 207 12.98 9.86 -7.65
N SER A 208 13.83 8.90 -8.04
CA SER A 208 15.30 9.05 -8.11
C SER A 208 15.95 9.48 -6.77
N ILE A 209 15.38 9.04 -5.65
CA ILE A 209 15.88 9.36 -4.30
C ILE A 209 16.44 8.14 -3.57
N GLY A 210 16.56 7.00 -4.23
CA GLY A 210 17.07 5.78 -3.60
C GLY A 210 16.53 4.51 -4.21
N GLY A 211 16.57 3.44 -3.43
CA GLY A 211 16.25 2.10 -3.88
C GLY A 211 17.34 1.57 -4.80
N ASP A 212 18.56 1.41 -4.33
CA ASP A 212 19.66 0.73 -5.05
C ASP A 212 20.01 1.32 -6.43
N ILE A 213 19.79 2.62 -6.65
CA ILE A 213 20.18 3.27 -7.92
C ILE A 213 21.71 3.38 -7.95
N PRO A 214 22.40 2.90 -9.00
CA PRO A 214 23.85 3.08 -9.09
C PRO A 214 24.21 4.56 -9.24
N VAL A 215 25.08 5.05 -8.35
CA VAL A 215 25.52 6.45 -8.32
C VAL A 215 27.03 6.57 -8.06
N LYS A 216 27.58 7.70 -8.50
CA LYS A 216 28.91 8.20 -8.11
C LYS A 216 28.72 9.48 -7.31
N ILE A 217 29.36 9.58 -6.16
CA ILE A 217 29.38 10.77 -5.31
C ILE A 217 30.77 11.38 -5.36
N LEU A 218 30.81 12.66 -5.67
CA LEU A 218 32.01 13.50 -5.63
C LEU A 218 31.90 14.45 -4.44
N ASN A 219 32.79 14.31 -3.47
CA ASN A 219 32.87 15.27 -2.39
C ASN A 219 33.65 16.50 -2.87
N LYS A 220 33.05 17.68 -2.71
CA LYS A 220 33.59 18.95 -3.21
C LYS A 220 34.80 19.43 -2.40
N ILE A 221 34.93 19.02 -1.15
CA ILE A 221 35.97 19.50 -0.23
C ILE A 221 37.27 18.72 -0.45
N ASP A 222 37.22 17.40 -0.36
CA ASP A 222 38.40 16.53 -0.42
C ASP A 222 38.65 15.93 -1.81
N LYS A 223 37.72 16.17 -2.77
CA LYS A 223 37.72 15.58 -4.12
C LYS A 223 37.71 14.05 -4.10
N SER A 224 37.31 13.44 -3.00
CA SER A 224 37.15 11.99 -2.90
C SER A 224 35.96 11.54 -3.74
N GLU A 225 36.08 10.36 -4.31
CA GLU A 225 35.04 9.74 -5.11
C GLU A 225 34.55 8.48 -4.42
N GLN A 226 33.22 8.33 -4.32
CA GLN A 226 32.60 7.11 -3.85
C GLN A 226 31.62 6.58 -4.89
N ILE A 227 31.75 5.31 -5.24
CA ILE A 227 30.87 4.63 -6.20
C ILE A 227 30.10 3.56 -5.44
N GLY A 228 28.79 3.55 -5.61
CA GLY A 228 27.93 2.61 -4.90
C GLY A 228 26.49 2.62 -5.38
N LYS A 229 25.64 1.96 -4.61
CA LYS A 229 24.19 1.96 -4.78
C LYS A 229 23.58 2.94 -3.80
N LEU A 230 22.81 3.90 -4.30
CA LEU A 230 22.04 4.83 -3.50
C LEU A 230 20.90 4.09 -2.82
N ILE A 231 21.05 3.84 -1.52
CA ILE A 231 19.99 3.30 -0.68
C ILE A 231 18.92 4.39 -0.55
N PHE A 232 19.31 5.57 -0.08
CA PHE A 232 18.37 6.64 0.19
C PHE A 232 19.02 8.02 0.19
N LEU A 233 18.28 9.01 -0.27
CA LEU A 233 18.64 10.41 -0.26
C LEU A 233 17.65 11.17 0.64
N SER A 234 18.17 11.68 1.74
CA SER A 234 17.43 12.52 2.69
C SER A 234 17.77 14.00 2.49
N PRO A 235 17.10 14.93 3.18
CA PRO A 235 17.44 16.35 3.11
C PRO A 235 18.92 16.65 3.39
N ASP A 236 19.50 16.02 4.41
CA ASP A 236 20.83 16.35 4.91
C ASP A 236 21.86 15.26 4.62
N ASN A 237 21.42 14.00 4.47
CA ASN A 237 22.31 12.84 4.32
C ASN A 237 22.11 12.06 3.02
N ILE A 238 23.19 11.42 2.59
CA ILE A 238 23.20 10.44 1.50
C ILE A 238 23.56 9.07 2.08
N TYR A 239 22.69 8.09 1.88
CA TYR A 239 22.88 6.71 2.32
C TYR A 239 23.25 5.84 1.13
N LEU A 240 24.45 5.27 1.18
CA LEU A 240 25.06 4.45 0.13
C LEU A 240 25.35 3.04 0.63
N SER A 241 25.35 2.09 -0.31
CA SER A 241 25.98 0.78 -0.16
C SER A 241 27.15 0.67 -1.15
N ASN A 242 28.35 0.35 -0.67
CA ASN A 242 29.51 0.14 -1.53
C ASN A 242 29.52 -1.26 -2.17
N SER A 243 30.57 -1.60 -2.93
CA SER A 243 30.72 -2.90 -3.59
C SER A 243 30.84 -4.09 -2.62
N THR A 244 31.21 -3.83 -1.36
CA THR A 244 31.28 -4.82 -0.29
C THR A 244 30.04 -4.84 0.61
N GLU A 245 28.94 -4.21 0.17
CA GLU A 245 27.67 -4.04 0.90
C GLU A 245 27.76 -3.24 2.20
N GLU A 246 28.91 -2.60 2.46
CA GLU A 246 29.09 -1.72 3.61
C GLU A 246 28.28 -0.43 3.40
N LYS A 247 27.65 0.03 4.48
CA LYS A 247 26.79 1.22 4.47
C LYS A 247 27.62 2.45 4.76
N ILE A 248 27.54 3.42 3.87
CA ILE A 248 28.24 4.69 4.00
C ILE A 248 27.20 5.79 4.11
N ILE A 249 27.41 6.68 5.08
CA ILE A 249 26.59 7.87 5.28
C ILE A 249 27.48 9.08 5.00
N LEU A 250 27.04 9.94 4.09
CA LEU A 250 27.73 11.17 3.72
C LEU A 250 26.83 12.37 3.92
N GLU A 251 27.42 13.53 4.22
CA GLU A 251 26.70 14.80 4.21
C GLU A 251 26.39 15.22 2.76
N ARG A 252 25.14 15.63 2.52
CA ARG A 252 24.66 15.99 1.19
C ARG A 252 25.18 17.36 0.73
N LYS A 253 25.32 18.31 1.65
CA LYS A 253 25.63 19.72 1.36
C LYS A 253 26.88 19.90 0.49
N ASP A 254 27.88 19.07 0.72
CA ASP A 254 29.19 19.16 0.08
C ASP A 254 29.41 18.08 -0.99
N SER A 255 28.34 17.44 -1.44
CA SER A 255 28.39 16.32 -2.38
C SER A 255 27.72 16.66 -3.71
N GLU A 256 28.33 16.23 -4.81
CA GLU A 256 27.69 16.15 -6.13
C GLU A 256 27.34 14.69 -6.44
N ILE A 257 26.08 14.43 -6.81
CA ILE A 257 25.57 13.09 -7.08
C ILE A 257 25.40 12.91 -8.58
N ILE A 258 26.16 11.97 -9.15
CA ILE A 258 26.08 11.60 -10.56
C ILE A 258 25.37 10.26 -10.67
N PHE A 259 24.18 10.27 -11.29
CA PHE A 259 23.41 9.07 -11.56
C PHE A 259 23.95 8.36 -12.80
N PHE A 260 24.28 7.08 -12.67
CA PHE A 260 24.58 6.28 -13.85
C PHE A 260 23.27 6.00 -14.58
N LYS A 261 23.18 6.37 -15.87
CA LYS A 261 22.06 5.95 -16.71
C LYS A 261 22.07 4.43 -16.79
N ASN A 262 21.03 3.78 -16.28
CA ASN A 262 20.73 2.40 -16.64
C ASN A 262 20.51 2.39 -18.17
N LYS A 263 21.43 1.73 -18.89
CA LYS A 263 21.19 1.32 -20.27
C LYS A 263 20.16 0.20 -20.28
#